data_AF-A0A816RC88-F1
#
_entry.id   AF-A0A816RC88-F1
#
_cell.length_a   1.000
_cell.length_b   1.000
_cell.length_c   1.000
_cell.angle_alpha   90.00
_cell.angle_beta   90.00
_cell.angle_gamma   90.00
#
_symmetry.space_group_name_H-M   'P 1'
#
loop_
_entity.id
_entity.type
_entity.pdbx_description
1 polymer ?
#
loop_
_entity_poly.entity_id
_entity_poly.type
_entity_poly.pdbx_seq_one_letter_code
_entity_poly.pdbx_strand_id
1 'polypeptide(L)'
;MATTDSTSRPSSAASLQDITLDDRPSAAMTPDGEQFILQLINLLELDDDSSEARSIALDLIAQGRQRLTHYSGDIVEDTYKTLMSNDHDDLLTLLGKAIRHEWTTREPAWLDLFLNEKKVKEPEIYERIINLVAEHGCTWMRGCRPLALVILFQYKVFESFDIQTNGKFGEIWCKVTEHGRQGCLDAPALERDDEPLLLALKEFYRDQVTQRLKSVNISEAKRIAVLDLAIDLAARNGWDGLKHEQLQKKLPANAFTQLNRGGAADQVPILWKDQAHHKTQYLVHRKTQLLCRMQPTLLPSSSESKTLSGLV
;
A
#
# COMPACT_ATOMS: atom_id res chain seq x y z
N MET A 1 3.22 46.58 31.45
CA MET A 1 3.89 47.10 30.23
C MET A 1 4.68 45.92 29.67
N ALA A 2 4.15 45.16 28.71
CA ALA A 2 4.14 45.41 27.25
C ALA A 2 5.58 45.38 26.67
N THR A 3 6.00 44.21 26.13
CA THR A 3 6.12 43.83 24.69
C THR A 3 7.42 44.32 24.03
N THR A 4 8.23 43.41 23.47
CA THR A 4 8.16 42.99 22.05
C THR A 4 9.20 41.92 21.69
N ASP A 5 8.80 41.10 20.72
CA ASP A 5 9.49 40.02 20.01
C ASP A 5 10.83 40.38 19.36
N SER A 6 11.65 39.34 19.15
CA SER A 6 12.40 39.16 17.89
C SER A 6 12.77 37.69 17.72
N THR A 7 12.04 37.06 16.80
CA THR A 7 12.19 35.70 16.30
C THR A 7 13.41 35.58 15.38
N SER A 8 14.26 34.58 15.63
CA SER A 8 15.24 34.08 14.66
C SER A 8 15.10 32.56 14.53
N ARG A 9 14.49 32.13 13.42
CA ARG A 9 14.43 30.73 12.96
C ARG A 9 15.83 30.19 12.65
N PRO A 10 16.13 28.93 12.94
CA PRO A 10 16.97 28.11 12.09
C PRO A 10 16.10 27.32 11.10
N SER A 11 16.45 27.45 9.83
CA SER A 11 15.95 26.68 8.70
C SER A 11 16.45 25.23 8.80
N SER A 12 15.56 24.29 9.16
CA SER A 12 15.80 22.86 8.98
C SER A 12 15.06 22.36 7.73
N ALA A 13 15.70 22.48 6.57
CA ALA A 13 15.39 21.62 5.44
C ALA A 13 16.18 20.32 5.65
N ALA A 14 15.62 19.40 6.42
CA ALA A 14 16.13 18.04 6.49
C ALA A 14 15.72 17.33 5.19
N SER A 15 16.75 17.02 4.38
CA SER A 15 16.66 16.22 3.18
C SER A 15 16.04 14.86 3.50
N LEU A 16 14.92 14.53 2.86
CA LEU A 16 14.31 13.19 2.85
C LEU A 16 15.07 12.31 1.85
N GLN A 17 16.26 11.87 2.23
CA GLN A 17 16.98 10.77 1.58
C GLN A 17 17.67 9.96 2.68
N ASP A 18 16.98 8.92 3.13
CA ASP A 18 17.50 7.69 3.76
C ASP A 18 16.35 7.04 4.55
N ILE A 19 15.47 6.35 3.85
CA ILE A 19 14.73 5.25 4.45
C ILE A 19 15.51 4.00 4.08
N THR A 20 16.42 3.64 4.98
CA THR A 20 17.22 2.42 4.91
C THR A 20 16.32 1.20 4.70
N LEU A 21 16.59 0.46 3.63
CA LEU A 21 16.27 -0.96 3.53
C LEU A 21 17.02 -1.68 4.66
N ASP A 22 16.35 -1.95 5.78
CA ASP A 22 16.52 -3.17 6.56
C ASP A 22 15.83 -3.04 7.91
N ASP A 23 14.85 -3.92 8.15
CA ASP A 23 14.56 -4.45 9.49
C ASP A 23 13.51 -5.58 9.38
N ARG A 24 13.82 -6.58 8.55
CA ARG A 24 13.30 -7.94 8.75
C ARG A 24 14.47 -8.90 8.76
N PRO A 25 14.47 -9.93 9.62
CA PRO A 25 15.54 -10.91 9.63
C PRO A 25 15.63 -11.50 8.22
N SER A 26 16.80 -11.33 7.58
CA SER A 26 17.16 -12.04 6.37
C SER A 26 17.13 -13.54 6.66
N ALA A 27 15.96 -14.15 6.56
CA ALA A 27 15.84 -15.59 6.47
C ALA A 27 16.70 -16.00 5.28
N ALA A 28 17.74 -16.79 5.55
CA ALA A 28 18.72 -17.22 4.56
C ALA A 28 18.01 -17.60 3.26
N MET A 29 18.41 -16.95 2.17
CA MET A 29 17.80 -17.17 0.86
C MET A 29 18.00 -18.63 0.48
N THR A 30 16.95 -19.30 0.02
CA THR A 30 17.07 -20.72 -0.36
C THR A 30 18.01 -20.86 -1.56
N PRO A 31 18.65 -22.02 -1.77
CA PRO A 31 19.51 -22.25 -2.93
C PRO A 31 18.84 -21.91 -4.28
N ASP A 32 17.54 -22.18 -4.39
CA ASP A 32 16.76 -21.82 -5.58
C ASP A 32 16.57 -20.30 -5.73
N GLY A 33 16.47 -19.57 -4.61
CA GLY A 33 16.44 -18.11 -4.59
C GLY A 33 17.73 -17.52 -5.16
N GLU A 34 18.88 -18.09 -4.77
CA GLU A 34 20.19 -17.68 -5.26
C GLU A 34 20.34 -17.87 -6.78
N GLN A 35 19.75 -18.94 -7.33
CA GLN A 35 19.77 -19.16 -8.78
C GLN A 35 19.04 -18.05 -9.54
N PHE A 36 17.94 -17.50 -9.01
CA PHE A 36 17.24 -16.38 -9.66
C PHE A 36 18.09 -15.11 -9.67
N ILE A 37 18.85 -14.85 -8.60
CA ILE A 37 19.79 -13.71 -8.55
C ILE A 37 20.83 -13.86 -9.66
N LEU A 38 21.50 -15.02 -9.74
CA LEU A 38 22.54 -15.24 -10.74
C LEU A 38 21.98 -15.14 -12.16
N GLN A 39 20.80 -15.70 -12.43
CA GLN A 39 20.15 -15.57 -13.73
C GLN A 39 19.81 -14.12 -14.07
N LEU A 40 19.38 -13.32 -13.10
CA LEU A 40 19.11 -11.89 -13.32
C LEU A 40 20.39 -11.12 -13.61
N ILE A 41 21.46 -11.34 -12.85
CA ILE A 41 22.76 -10.68 -13.08
C ILE A 41 23.27 -10.99 -14.49
N ASN A 42 23.21 -12.27 -14.90
CA ASN A 42 23.59 -12.70 -16.24
C ASN A 42 22.69 -12.07 -17.32
N LEU A 43 21.37 -12.06 -17.13
CA LEU A 43 20.42 -11.47 -18.08
C LEU A 43 20.63 -9.96 -18.26
N LEU A 44 21.04 -9.28 -17.20
CA LEU A 44 21.33 -7.85 -17.17
C LEU A 44 22.75 -7.52 -17.63
N GLU A 45 23.58 -8.53 -17.90
CA GLU A 45 25.01 -8.40 -18.25
C GLU A 45 25.78 -7.53 -17.23
N LEU A 46 25.43 -7.68 -15.96
CA LEU A 46 26.09 -6.98 -14.86
C LEU A 46 27.40 -7.68 -14.48
N ASP A 47 28.31 -6.93 -13.84
CA ASP A 47 29.55 -7.49 -13.33
C ASP A 47 29.27 -8.44 -12.15
N ASP A 48 29.36 -9.75 -12.43
CA ASP A 48 29.05 -10.87 -11.53
C ASP A 48 29.85 -10.84 -10.20
N ASP A 49 31.01 -10.19 -10.17
CA ASP A 49 31.88 -10.13 -9.00
C ASP A 49 31.52 -8.98 -8.03
N SER A 50 30.51 -8.16 -8.36
CA SER A 50 30.14 -6.98 -7.58
C SER A 50 28.98 -7.24 -6.60
N SER A 51 29.12 -6.73 -5.37
CA SER A 51 28.00 -6.65 -4.41
C SER A 51 26.84 -5.80 -4.92
N GLU A 52 27.14 -4.91 -5.86
CA GLU A 52 26.20 -4.00 -6.51
C GLU A 52 25.27 -4.74 -7.47
N ALA A 53 25.78 -5.64 -8.32
CA ALA A 53 24.96 -6.46 -9.22
C ALA A 53 23.93 -7.29 -8.46
N ARG A 54 24.35 -7.87 -7.32
CA ARG A 54 23.43 -8.59 -6.41
C ARG A 54 22.34 -7.66 -5.86
N SER A 55 22.69 -6.44 -5.48
CA SER A 55 21.74 -5.45 -4.97
C SER A 55 20.70 -5.08 -6.03
N ILE A 56 21.13 -4.87 -7.28
CA ILE A 56 20.23 -4.58 -8.41
C ILE A 56 19.26 -5.74 -8.64
N ALA A 57 19.75 -6.98 -8.68
CA ALA A 57 18.90 -8.17 -8.88
C ALA A 57 17.85 -8.34 -7.77
N LEU A 58 18.26 -8.16 -6.50
CA LEU A 58 17.35 -8.19 -5.36
C LEU A 58 16.30 -7.07 -5.44
N ASP A 59 16.69 -5.87 -5.85
CA ASP A 59 15.77 -4.75 -5.96
C ASP A 59 14.75 -4.98 -7.08
N LEU A 60 15.15 -5.61 -8.19
CA LEU A 60 14.24 -6.00 -9.27
C LEU A 60 13.22 -7.06 -8.83
N ILE A 61 13.62 -8.06 -8.05
CA ILE A 61 12.66 -9.04 -7.49
C ILE A 61 11.63 -8.31 -6.60
N ALA A 62 12.05 -7.30 -5.83
CA ALA A 62 11.19 -6.58 -4.92
C ALA A 62 10.30 -5.52 -5.61
N GLN A 63 10.82 -4.86 -6.64
CA GLN A 63 10.22 -3.66 -7.26
C GLN A 63 9.78 -3.87 -8.71
N GLY A 64 10.01 -5.05 -9.27
CA GLY A 64 9.62 -5.40 -10.63
C GLY A 64 10.48 -4.74 -11.70
N ARG A 65 10.17 -5.05 -12.96
CA ARG A 65 10.89 -4.56 -14.15
C ARG A 65 11.00 -3.05 -14.21
N GLN A 66 9.96 -2.31 -13.81
CA GLN A 66 9.96 -0.84 -13.84
C GLN A 66 11.12 -0.22 -13.06
N ARG A 67 11.69 -0.96 -12.11
CA ARG A 67 12.85 -0.51 -11.35
C ARG A 67 14.13 -0.40 -12.18
N LEU A 68 14.24 -1.09 -13.33
CA LEU A 68 15.38 -0.97 -14.25
C LEU A 68 15.66 0.47 -14.69
N THR A 69 14.63 1.32 -14.74
CA THR A 69 14.78 2.75 -15.07
C THR A 69 15.77 3.49 -14.16
N HIS A 70 15.99 2.98 -12.93
CA HIS A 70 16.94 3.55 -11.97
C HIS A 70 18.38 3.08 -12.20
N TYR A 71 18.55 1.95 -12.89
CA TYR A 71 19.82 1.28 -13.12
C TYR A 71 20.24 1.31 -14.58
N SER A 72 19.64 2.19 -15.39
CA SER A 72 19.91 2.27 -16.83
C SER A 72 21.36 2.66 -17.15
N GLY A 73 22.07 3.26 -16.20
CA GLY A 73 23.49 3.61 -16.33
C GLY A 73 24.43 2.44 -16.01
N ASP A 74 23.94 1.42 -15.31
CA ASP A 74 24.71 0.27 -14.84
C ASP A 74 24.59 -0.93 -15.78
N ILE A 75 23.68 -0.85 -16.76
CA ILE A 75 23.35 -1.91 -17.72
C ILE A 75 23.78 -1.45 -19.11
N VAL A 76 24.31 -2.38 -19.92
CA VAL A 76 24.62 -2.12 -21.32
C VAL A 76 23.38 -1.58 -22.05
N GLU A 77 23.53 -0.47 -22.77
CA GLU A 77 22.38 0.28 -23.33
C GLU A 77 21.46 -0.58 -24.21
N ASP A 78 22.03 -1.42 -25.07
CA ASP A 78 21.27 -2.31 -25.96
C ASP A 78 20.52 -3.40 -25.19
N THR A 79 21.14 -3.94 -24.14
CA THR A 79 20.53 -4.91 -23.21
C THR A 79 19.37 -4.26 -22.46
N TYR A 80 19.57 -3.07 -21.89
CA TYR A 80 18.51 -2.30 -21.25
C TYR A 80 17.32 -2.04 -22.17
N LYS A 81 17.57 -1.54 -23.40
CA LYS A 81 16.50 -1.28 -24.38
C LYS A 81 15.72 -2.54 -24.73
N THR A 82 16.42 -3.66 -24.87
CA THR A 82 15.83 -4.95 -25.19
C THR A 82 14.93 -5.43 -24.05
N LEU A 83 15.41 -5.41 -22.80
CA LEU A 83 14.65 -5.86 -21.62
C LEU A 83 13.46 -4.95 -21.27
N MET A 84 13.54 -3.66 -21.62
CA MET A 84 12.44 -2.70 -21.47
C MET A 84 11.45 -2.71 -22.64
N SER A 85 11.74 -3.42 -23.73
CA SER A 85 10.80 -3.54 -24.84
C SER A 85 9.58 -4.38 -24.44
N ASN A 86 8.43 -4.15 -25.10
CA ASN A 86 7.21 -4.94 -24.85
C ASN A 86 7.26 -6.33 -25.50
N ASP A 87 8.24 -6.57 -26.37
CA ASP A 87 8.35 -7.79 -27.16
C ASP A 87 9.35 -8.80 -26.55
N HIS A 88 10.13 -8.40 -25.54
CA HIS A 88 11.11 -9.24 -24.87
C HIS A 88 10.70 -9.54 -23.43
N ASP A 89 10.13 -10.73 -23.23
CA ASP A 89 9.45 -11.12 -22.00
C ASP A 89 10.32 -11.98 -21.07
N ASP A 90 11.61 -12.16 -21.38
CA ASP A 90 12.51 -13.03 -20.62
C ASP A 90 12.72 -12.54 -19.18
N LEU A 91 12.84 -11.22 -18.99
CA LEU A 91 12.95 -10.61 -17.66
C LEU A 91 11.66 -10.80 -16.86
N LEU A 92 10.50 -10.51 -17.45
CA LEU A 92 9.22 -10.68 -16.76
C LEU A 92 8.94 -12.15 -16.46
N THR A 93 9.34 -13.05 -17.35
CA THR A 93 9.27 -14.50 -17.14
C THR A 93 10.14 -14.91 -15.95
N LEU A 94 11.38 -14.42 -15.89
CA LEU A 94 12.32 -14.73 -14.81
C LEU A 94 11.85 -14.15 -13.47
N LEU A 95 11.43 -12.89 -13.45
CA LEU A 95 10.83 -12.23 -12.28
C LEU A 95 9.56 -12.97 -11.83
N GLY A 96 8.70 -13.37 -12.76
CA GLY A 96 7.50 -14.15 -12.47
C GLY A 96 7.82 -15.50 -11.83
N LYS A 97 8.90 -16.18 -12.25
CA LYS A 97 9.36 -17.42 -11.58
C LYS A 97 9.87 -17.13 -10.17
N ALA A 98 10.68 -16.09 -9.98
CA ALA A 98 11.19 -15.68 -8.69
C ALA A 98 10.05 -15.31 -7.72
N ILE A 99 9.03 -14.58 -8.18
CA ILE A 99 7.84 -14.20 -7.40
C ILE A 99 7.06 -15.44 -6.96
N ARG A 100 6.81 -16.40 -7.86
CA ARG A 100 6.14 -17.67 -7.51
C ARG A 100 6.91 -18.40 -6.41
N HIS A 101 8.24 -18.46 -6.54
CA HIS A 101 9.11 -19.08 -5.53
C HIS A 101 9.07 -18.37 -4.19
N GLU A 102 9.09 -17.02 -4.18
CA GLU A 102 8.95 -16.27 -2.93
C GLU A 102 7.62 -16.55 -2.24
N TRP A 103 6.52 -16.60 -3.00
CA TRP A 103 5.18 -16.81 -2.43
C TRP A 103 5.00 -18.20 -1.82
N THR A 104 5.62 -19.23 -2.38
CA THR A 104 5.51 -20.60 -1.85
C THR A 104 6.44 -20.85 -0.66
N THR A 105 7.55 -20.12 -0.54
CA THR A 105 8.59 -20.41 0.46
C THR A 105 8.54 -19.52 1.70
N ARG A 106 8.00 -18.29 1.59
CA ARG A 106 8.06 -17.29 2.67
C ARG A 106 6.73 -17.00 3.33
N GLU A 107 5.63 -17.47 2.75
CA GLU A 107 4.29 -17.10 3.19
C GLU A 107 3.66 -18.16 4.10
N PRO A 108 2.63 -17.80 4.90
CA PRO A 108 1.88 -18.75 5.70
C PRO A 108 1.27 -19.87 4.84
N ALA A 109 1.24 -21.09 5.36
CA ALA A 109 0.75 -22.27 4.62
C ALA A 109 -0.68 -22.11 4.06
N TRP A 110 -1.55 -21.35 4.74
CA TRP A 110 -2.90 -21.08 4.24
C TRP A 110 -2.89 -20.23 2.96
N LEU A 111 -1.90 -19.33 2.80
CA LEU A 111 -1.78 -18.50 1.61
C LEU A 111 -1.31 -19.33 0.43
N ASP A 112 -0.37 -20.26 0.62
CA ASP A 112 0.03 -21.20 -0.42
C ASP A 112 -1.16 -22.04 -0.92
N LEU A 113 -1.98 -22.57 -0.01
CA LEU A 113 -3.22 -23.28 -0.36
C LEU A 113 -4.17 -22.39 -1.18
N PHE A 114 -4.40 -21.15 -0.74
CA PHE A 114 -5.23 -20.18 -1.45
C PHE A 114 -4.69 -19.88 -2.86
N LEU A 115 -3.40 -19.66 -2.99
CA LEU A 115 -2.75 -19.35 -4.28
C LEU A 115 -2.78 -20.56 -5.23
N ASN A 116 -2.56 -21.77 -4.73
CA ASN A 116 -2.65 -23.00 -5.51
C ASN A 116 -4.09 -23.25 -5.98
N GLU A 117 -5.08 -23.00 -5.12
CA GLU A 117 -6.49 -23.05 -5.51
C GLU A 117 -6.77 -22.05 -6.63
N LYS A 118 -6.32 -20.80 -6.51
CA LYS A 118 -6.52 -19.76 -7.52
C LYS A 118 -5.81 -20.09 -8.83
N LYS A 119 -4.62 -20.69 -8.78
CA LYS A 119 -3.90 -21.18 -9.95
C LYS A 119 -4.70 -22.25 -10.71
N VAL A 120 -5.41 -23.13 -10.01
CA VAL A 120 -6.21 -24.20 -10.62
C VAL A 120 -7.57 -23.69 -11.11
N LYS A 121 -8.26 -22.89 -10.30
CA LYS A 121 -9.63 -22.43 -10.59
C LYS A 121 -9.68 -21.24 -11.56
N GLU A 122 -8.70 -20.34 -11.47
CA GLU A 122 -8.66 -19.07 -12.19
C GLU A 122 -7.23 -18.81 -12.76
N PRO A 123 -6.68 -19.72 -13.59
CA PRO A 123 -5.29 -19.65 -14.06
C PRO A 123 -4.96 -18.35 -14.79
N GLU A 124 -5.88 -17.82 -15.59
CA GLU A 124 -5.69 -16.55 -16.30
C GLU A 124 -5.52 -15.37 -15.35
N ILE A 125 -6.30 -15.33 -14.26
CA ILE A 125 -6.21 -14.26 -13.25
C ILE A 125 -4.93 -14.41 -12.44
N TYR A 126 -4.57 -15.65 -12.09
CA TYR A 126 -3.32 -15.95 -11.43
C TYR A 126 -2.12 -15.44 -12.22
N GLU A 127 -2.03 -15.78 -13.51
CA GLU A 127 -0.94 -15.34 -14.39
C GLU A 127 -0.95 -13.83 -14.61
N ARG A 128 -2.13 -13.19 -14.75
CA ARG A 128 -2.23 -11.73 -14.81
C ARG A 128 -1.67 -11.06 -13.56
N ILE A 129 -1.96 -11.58 -12.37
CA ILE A 129 -1.43 -11.03 -11.11
C ILE A 129 0.09 -11.25 -11.02
N ILE A 130 0.60 -12.41 -11.43
CA ILE A 130 2.05 -12.64 -11.50
C ILE A 130 2.73 -11.61 -12.40
N ASN A 131 2.21 -11.41 -13.62
CA ASN A 131 2.79 -10.46 -14.57
C ASN A 131 2.72 -9.03 -14.05
N LEU A 132 1.62 -8.65 -13.41
CA LEU A 132 1.46 -7.35 -12.78
C LEU A 132 2.52 -7.08 -11.71
N VAL A 133 2.83 -8.09 -10.90
CA VAL A 133 3.85 -8.00 -9.84
C VAL A 133 5.26 -8.05 -10.42
N ALA A 134 5.49 -8.83 -11.48
CA ALA A 134 6.76 -8.85 -12.20
C ALA A 134 7.04 -7.48 -12.84
N GLU A 135 6.00 -6.80 -13.34
CA GLU A 135 6.12 -5.49 -13.96
C GLU A 135 6.37 -4.37 -12.93
N HIS A 136 5.50 -4.27 -11.92
CA HIS A 136 5.43 -3.12 -11.02
C HIS A 136 5.94 -3.39 -9.60
N GLY A 137 6.33 -4.62 -9.31
CA GLY A 137 6.86 -5.04 -8.03
C GLY A 137 5.82 -5.24 -6.94
N CYS A 138 6.34 -5.53 -5.75
CA CYS A 138 5.58 -5.78 -4.52
C CYS A 138 5.56 -4.56 -3.56
N THR A 139 5.97 -3.37 -3.99
CA THR A 139 6.13 -2.20 -3.10
C THR A 139 4.85 -1.85 -2.33
N TRP A 140 3.70 -1.88 -3.02
CA TRP A 140 2.37 -1.67 -2.46
C TRP A 140 1.87 -2.84 -1.59
N MET A 141 2.50 -4.02 -1.70
CA MET A 141 2.22 -5.17 -0.83
C MET A 141 2.98 -5.13 0.49
N ARG A 142 4.00 -4.25 0.65
CA ARG A 142 4.91 -4.24 1.82
C ARG A 142 4.19 -4.05 3.16
N GLY A 143 2.97 -3.48 3.17
CA GLY A 143 2.17 -3.32 4.39
C GLY A 143 1.57 -4.62 4.92
N CYS A 144 1.16 -5.55 4.04
CA CYS A 144 0.71 -6.90 4.36
C CYS A 144 0.47 -7.66 3.04
N ARG A 145 1.45 -8.45 2.61
CA ARG A 145 1.40 -9.18 1.34
C ARG A 145 0.21 -10.16 1.26
N PRO A 146 -0.09 -10.97 2.29
CA PRO A 146 -1.28 -11.83 2.27
C PRO A 146 -2.57 -11.06 1.98
N LEU A 147 -2.78 -9.91 2.62
CA LEU A 147 -3.97 -9.09 2.40
C LEU A 147 -4.02 -8.50 1.00
N ALA A 148 -2.89 -8.01 0.50
CA ALA A 148 -2.81 -7.45 -0.85
C ALA A 148 -3.20 -8.50 -1.90
N LEU A 149 -2.64 -9.70 -1.81
CA LEU A 149 -2.94 -10.80 -2.72
C LEU A 149 -4.41 -11.23 -2.64
N VAL A 150 -4.95 -11.40 -1.43
CA VAL A 150 -6.37 -11.75 -1.26
C VAL A 150 -7.27 -10.68 -1.89
N ILE A 151 -6.96 -9.39 -1.73
CA ILE A 151 -7.74 -8.31 -2.35
C ILE A 151 -7.68 -8.39 -3.88
N LEU A 152 -6.51 -8.59 -4.48
CA LEU A 152 -6.38 -8.71 -5.94
C LEU A 152 -7.21 -9.86 -6.49
N PHE A 153 -7.09 -11.05 -5.89
CA PHE A 153 -7.75 -12.26 -6.35
C PHE A 153 -9.26 -12.22 -6.10
N GLN A 154 -9.71 -11.74 -4.93
CA GLN A 154 -11.14 -11.69 -4.63
C GLN A 154 -11.86 -10.58 -5.40
N TYR A 155 -11.24 -9.40 -5.56
CA TYR A 155 -11.91 -8.23 -6.15
C TYR A 155 -11.55 -7.97 -7.61
N LYS A 156 -10.66 -8.79 -8.18
CA LYS A 156 -10.23 -8.74 -9.59
C LYS A 156 -9.79 -7.34 -10.02
N VAL A 157 -9.08 -6.64 -9.14
CA VAL A 157 -8.69 -5.24 -9.31
C VAL A 157 -7.32 -5.10 -9.98
N PHE A 158 -7.14 -5.71 -11.15
CA PHE A 158 -5.88 -5.74 -11.89
C PHE A 158 -5.92 -4.99 -13.24
N GLU A 159 -7.10 -4.67 -13.78
CA GLU A 159 -7.25 -4.10 -15.14
C GLU A 159 -7.01 -2.58 -15.27
N SER A 160 -6.80 -1.88 -14.15
CA SER A 160 -6.56 -0.43 -14.12
C SER A 160 -5.54 -0.07 -13.05
N PHE A 161 -4.48 -0.86 -12.96
CA PHE A 161 -3.48 -0.80 -11.89
C PHE A 161 -2.55 0.41 -12.05
N ASP A 162 -3.13 1.60 -11.99
CA ASP A 162 -2.42 2.80 -11.60
C ASP A 162 -2.25 2.78 -10.06
N ILE A 163 -1.29 1.96 -9.61
CA ILE A 163 -0.90 1.78 -8.20
C ILE A 163 -0.56 3.11 -7.56
N GLN A 164 0.01 4.02 -8.36
CA GLN A 164 0.67 5.21 -7.85
C GLN A 164 -0.26 6.40 -7.73
N THR A 165 -1.40 6.46 -8.45
CA THR A 165 -2.20 7.69 -8.45
C THR A 165 -3.68 7.63 -8.07
N ASN A 166 -4.45 6.54 -8.22
CA ASN A 166 -5.87 6.46 -7.76
C ASN A 166 -6.59 5.15 -8.16
N GLY A 167 -6.08 3.99 -7.76
CA GLY A 167 -6.68 2.70 -8.13
C GLY A 167 -7.87 2.24 -7.27
N LYS A 168 -8.80 1.48 -7.87
CA LYS A 168 -9.86 0.71 -7.18
C LYS A 168 -9.30 -0.18 -6.04
N PHE A 169 -8.07 -0.65 -6.19
CA PHE A 169 -7.34 -1.40 -5.15
C PHE A 169 -7.14 -0.57 -3.87
N GLY A 170 -6.66 0.67 -3.97
CA GLY A 170 -6.40 1.53 -2.82
C GLY A 170 -7.68 1.86 -2.04
N GLU A 171 -8.80 2.05 -2.73
CA GLU A 171 -10.11 2.23 -2.08
C GLU A 171 -10.52 1.00 -1.28
N ILE A 172 -10.41 -0.19 -1.87
CA ILE A 172 -10.73 -1.44 -1.18
C ILE A 172 -9.79 -1.64 0.00
N TRP A 173 -8.48 -1.48 -0.21
CA TRP A 173 -7.47 -1.57 0.84
C TRP A 173 -7.84 -0.69 2.05
N CYS A 174 -8.15 0.59 1.83
CA CYS A 174 -8.54 1.50 2.90
C CYS A 174 -9.81 1.00 3.61
N LYS A 175 -10.87 0.66 2.87
CA LYS A 175 -12.12 0.16 3.44
C LYS A 175 -11.92 -1.08 4.32
N VAL A 176 -11.14 -2.05 3.86
CA VAL A 176 -10.93 -3.31 4.62
C VAL A 176 -9.97 -3.14 5.80
N THR A 177 -9.01 -2.22 5.72
CA THR A 177 -8.07 -1.95 6.82
C THR A 177 -8.62 -0.95 7.84
N GLU A 178 -9.68 -0.22 7.52
CA GLU A 178 -10.38 0.67 8.46
C GLU A 178 -11.54 -0.05 9.15
N HIS A 179 -12.35 -0.79 8.37
CA HIS A 179 -13.60 -1.40 8.82
C HIS A 179 -13.54 -2.93 8.91
N GLY A 180 -12.36 -3.52 8.71
CA GLY A 180 -12.18 -4.97 8.70
C GLY A 180 -12.97 -5.62 7.57
N ARG A 181 -13.36 -6.88 7.78
CA ARG A 181 -14.23 -7.62 6.87
C ARG A 181 -15.55 -6.89 6.61
N GLN A 182 -16.08 -6.17 7.60
CA GLN A 182 -17.32 -5.41 7.47
C GLN A 182 -17.26 -4.38 6.32
N GLY A 183 -16.09 -3.78 6.09
CA GLY A 183 -15.87 -2.83 4.99
C GLY A 183 -16.06 -3.42 3.59
N CYS A 184 -16.08 -4.75 3.47
CA CYS A 184 -16.38 -5.46 2.24
C CYS A 184 -17.87 -5.68 2.02
N LEU A 185 -18.67 -5.79 3.09
CA LEU A 185 -20.06 -6.25 3.03
C LEU A 185 -20.98 -5.29 2.26
N ASP A 186 -20.55 -4.05 2.06
CA ASP A 186 -21.25 -3.04 1.24
C ASP A 186 -20.98 -3.16 -0.27
N ALA A 187 -20.08 -4.05 -0.70
CA ALA A 187 -19.81 -4.30 -2.12
C ALA A 187 -20.63 -5.53 -2.61
N PRO A 188 -21.67 -5.34 -3.44
CA PRO A 188 -22.48 -6.45 -3.95
C PRO A 188 -21.69 -7.29 -4.95
N ALA A 189 -22.00 -8.59 -5.01
CA ALA A 189 -21.61 -9.54 -6.07
C ALA A 189 -20.28 -10.31 -5.95
N LEU A 190 -19.92 -10.83 -4.77
CA LEU A 190 -18.95 -11.93 -4.73
C LEU A 190 -19.47 -13.08 -3.89
N GLU A 191 -19.42 -14.29 -4.45
CA GLU A 191 -19.40 -15.54 -3.70
C GLU A 191 -18.10 -15.54 -2.88
N ARG A 192 -18.16 -14.92 -1.69
CA ARG A 192 -16.97 -14.70 -0.87
C ARG A 192 -16.75 -15.91 -0.01
N ASP A 193 -15.67 -16.63 -0.28
CA ASP A 193 -14.99 -17.32 0.79
C ASP A 193 -14.42 -16.24 1.73
N ASP A 194 -15.10 -16.07 2.87
CA ASP A 194 -14.75 -15.10 3.89
C ASP A 194 -13.46 -15.47 4.63
N GLU A 195 -13.06 -16.74 4.58
CA GLU A 195 -11.98 -17.26 5.42
C GLU A 195 -10.60 -16.74 5.01
N PRO A 196 -10.17 -16.75 3.72
CA PRO A 196 -8.88 -16.19 3.32
C PRO A 196 -8.74 -14.70 3.64
N LEU A 197 -9.82 -13.93 3.49
CA LEU A 197 -9.83 -12.52 3.84
C LEU A 197 -9.70 -12.31 5.35
N LEU A 198 -10.43 -13.11 6.15
CA LEU A 198 -10.34 -13.03 7.59
C LEU A 198 -8.93 -13.38 8.08
N LEU A 199 -8.32 -14.45 7.55
CA LEU A 199 -6.94 -14.85 7.86
C LEU A 199 -5.95 -13.74 7.48
N ALA A 200 -6.09 -13.15 6.30
CA ALA A 200 -5.23 -12.05 5.85
C ALA A 200 -5.36 -10.80 6.73
N LEU A 201 -6.59 -10.45 7.13
CA LEU A 201 -6.84 -9.32 8.05
C LEU A 201 -6.27 -9.61 9.45
N LYS A 202 -6.37 -10.84 9.95
CA LYS A 202 -5.73 -11.23 11.21
C LYS A 202 -4.22 -11.00 11.16
N GLU A 203 -3.56 -11.37 10.06
CA GLU A 203 -2.13 -11.10 9.87
C GLU A 203 -1.83 -9.59 9.79
N PHE A 204 -2.66 -8.81 9.09
CA PHE A 204 -2.52 -7.35 9.03
C PHE A 204 -2.60 -6.67 10.41
N TYR A 205 -3.56 -7.08 11.26
CA TYR A 205 -3.76 -6.47 12.57
C TYR A 205 -2.83 -7.02 13.66
N ARG A 206 -2.26 -8.22 13.50
CA ARG A 206 -1.54 -8.96 14.54
C ARG A 206 -0.49 -8.11 15.26
N ASP A 207 0.45 -7.54 14.52
CA ASP A 207 1.57 -6.79 15.11
C ASP A 207 1.09 -5.53 15.82
N GLN A 208 0.18 -4.79 15.18
CA GLN A 208 -0.33 -3.52 15.70
C GLN A 208 -1.19 -3.73 16.96
N VAL A 209 -2.06 -4.74 16.96
CA VAL A 209 -2.86 -5.13 18.13
C VAL A 209 -1.94 -5.60 19.26
N THR A 210 -0.91 -6.40 18.95
CA THR A 210 0.09 -6.84 19.92
C THR A 210 0.81 -5.66 20.56
N GLN A 211 1.27 -4.69 19.76
CA GLN A 211 1.93 -3.48 20.26
C GLN A 211 1.02 -2.64 21.14
N ARG A 212 -0.24 -2.44 20.73
CA ARG A 212 -1.23 -1.72 21.55
C ARG A 212 -1.46 -2.42 22.88
N LEU A 213 -1.65 -3.74 22.88
CA LEU A 213 -1.82 -4.51 24.11
C LEU A 213 -0.57 -4.53 25.01
N LYS A 214 0.64 -4.38 24.44
CA LYS A 214 1.88 -4.17 25.20
C LYS A 214 1.92 -2.82 25.90
N SER A 215 1.36 -1.78 25.30
CA SER A 215 1.28 -0.43 25.89
C SER A 215 0.25 -0.30 27.02
N VAL A 216 -0.66 -1.28 27.14
CA VAL A 216 -1.69 -1.32 28.17
C VAL A 216 -1.16 -1.96 29.46
N ASN A 217 -1.48 -1.36 30.61
CA ASN A 217 -1.05 -1.86 31.93
C ASN A 217 -1.88 -3.08 32.38
N ILE A 218 -1.57 -4.25 31.81
CA ILE A 218 -2.12 -5.57 32.18
C ILE A 218 -0.99 -6.60 32.31
N SER A 219 -1.26 -7.69 33.05
CA SER A 219 -0.30 -8.80 33.17
C SER A 219 -0.11 -9.54 31.84
N GLU A 220 1.05 -10.16 31.65
CA GLU A 220 1.38 -10.92 30.43
C GLU A 220 0.39 -12.08 30.20
N ALA A 221 0.04 -12.83 31.25
CA ALA A 221 -0.95 -13.90 31.16
C ALA A 221 -2.32 -13.38 30.66
N LYS A 222 -2.71 -12.18 31.10
CA LYS A 222 -3.95 -11.55 30.67
C LYS A 222 -3.87 -11.07 29.22
N ARG A 223 -2.73 -10.51 28.82
CA ARG A 223 -2.43 -10.07 27.46
C ARG A 223 -2.55 -11.22 26.46
N ILE A 224 -1.88 -12.34 26.74
CA ILE A 224 -1.96 -13.56 25.93
C ILE A 224 -3.42 -14.03 25.82
N ALA A 225 -4.15 -14.06 26.94
CA ALA A 225 -5.53 -14.52 26.97
C ALA A 225 -6.55 -13.66 26.18
N VAL A 226 -6.21 -12.41 25.84
CA VAL A 226 -7.10 -11.50 25.08
C VAL A 226 -6.59 -11.21 23.66
N LEU A 227 -5.36 -11.59 23.32
CA LEU A 227 -4.73 -11.24 22.05
C LEU A 227 -5.53 -11.77 20.86
N ASP A 228 -5.81 -13.08 20.84
CA ASP A 228 -6.54 -13.70 19.73
C ASP A 228 -7.95 -13.14 19.58
N LEU A 229 -8.62 -12.86 20.71
CA LEU A 229 -9.93 -12.21 20.70
C LEU A 229 -9.85 -10.80 20.11
N ALA A 230 -8.86 -10.01 20.50
CA ALA A 230 -8.67 -8.65 19.98
C ALA A 230 -8.36 -8.65 18.47
N ILE A 231 -7.50 -9.57 18.03
CA ILE A 231 -7.15 -9.75 16.61
C ILE A 231 -8.39 -10.19 15.81
N ASP A 232 -9.18 -11.14 16.30
CA ASP A 232 -10.39 -11.62 15.61
C ASP A 232 -11.45 -10.51 15.50
N LEU A 233 -11.66 -9.74 16.57
CA LEU A 233 -12.58 -8.61 16.56
C LEU A 233 -12.12 -7.50 15.62
N ALA A 234 -10.82 -7.21 15.58
CA ALA A 234 -10.23 -6.24 14.66
C ALA A 234 -10.34 -6.71 13.21
N ALA A 235 -10.06 -7.98 12.92
CA ALA A 235 -10.21 -8.52 11.58
C ALA A 235 -11.66 -8.46 11.09
N ARG A 236 -12.65 -8.65 11.97
CA ARG A 236 -14.08 -8.57 11.60
C ARG A 236 -14.56 -7.14 11.40
N ASN A 237 -14.27 -6.24 12.34
CA ASN A 237 -14.91 -4.92 12.45
C ASN A 237 -13.93 -3.75 12.29
N GLY A 238 -12.69 -4.02 11.89
CA GLY A 238 -11.63 -3.04 11.83
C GLY A 238 -11.24 -2.55 13.22
N TRP A 239 -10.72 -1.32 13.29
CA TRP A 239 -10.27 -0.75 14.56
C TRP A 239 -11.39 -0.59 15.59
N ASP A 240 -12.64 -0.47 15.15
CA ASP A 240 -13.81 -0.42 16.03
C ASP A 240 -14.07 -1.75 16.74
N GLY A 241 -13.54 -2.87 16.21
CA GLY A 241 -13.54 -4.16 16.89
C GLY A 241 -12.85 -4.13 18.26
N LEU A 242 -11.89 -3.24 18.47
CA LEU A 242 -11.21 -3.10 19.78
C LEU A 242 -12.11 -2.46 20.85
N LYS A 243 -13.20 -1.79 20.44
CA LYS A 243 -14.21 -1.20 21.33
C LYS A 243 -15.31 -2.19 21.70
N HIS A 244 -15.22 -3.45 21.26
CA HIS A 244 -16.27 -4.44 21.44
C HIS A 244 -16.48 -4.83 22.91
N GLU A 245 -17.74 -5.06 23.30
CA GLU A 245 -18.13 -5.36 24.70
C GLU A 245 -17.45 -6.61 25.27
N GLN A 246 -17.08 -7.57 24.43
CA GLN A 246 -16.36 -8.77 24.88
C GLN A 246 -14.95 -8.44 25.41
N LEU A 247 -14.25 -7.47 24.81
CA LEU A 247 -12.97 -6.99 25.33
C LEU A 247 -13.16 -6.20 26.61
N GLN A 248 -14.21 -5.39 26.70
CA GLN A 248 -14.57 -4.65 27.91
C GLN A 248 -14.81 -5.59 29.10
N LYS A 249 -15.48 -6.73 28.89
CA LYS A 249 -15.71 -7.75 29.92
C LYS A 249 -14.42 -8.45 30.35
N LYS A 250 -13.40 -8.49 29.49
CA LYS A 250 -12.13 -9.18 29.74
C LYS A 250 -11.07 -8.24 30.32
N LEU A 251 -11.10 -6.95 30.05
CA LEU A 251 -10.07 -6.00 30.47
C LEU A 251 -10.53 -5.10 31.63
N PRO A 252 -9.63 -4.72 32.55
CA PRO A 252 -9.88 -3.63 33.48
C PRO A 252 -10.30 -2.34 32.75
N ALA A 253 -11.19 -1.53 33.33
CA ALA A 253 -11.76 -0.35 32.65
C ALA A 253 -10.70 0.66 32.18
N ASN A 254 -9.65 0.87 32.98
CA ASN A 254 -8.50 1.71 32.62
C ASN A 254 -7.71 1.13 31.44
N ALA A 255 -7.49 -0.19 31.44
CA ALA A 255 -6.80 -0.90 30.37
C ALA A 255 -7.59 -0.88 29.06
N PHE A 256 -8.91 -1.10 29.12
CA PHE A 256 -9.81 -0.98 27.97
C PHE A 256 -9.82 0.43 27.39
N THR A 257 -9.84 1.46 28.26
CA THR A 257 -9.77 2.87 27.83
C THR A 257 -8.43 3.16 27.14
N GLN A 258 -7.31 2.65 27.66
CA GLN A 258 -5.98 2.81 27.06
C GLN A 258 -5.88 2.12 25.70
N LEU A 259 -6.41 0.89 25.57
CA LEU A 259 -6.43 0.16 24.30
C LEU A 259 -7.15 0.94 23.19
N ASN A 260 -8.18 1.70 23.56
CA ASN A 260 -8.99 2.50 22.65
C ASN A 260 -8.42 3.90 22.37
N ARG A 261 -7.29 4.29 22.99
CA ARG A 261 -6.59 5.54 22.68
C ARG A 261 -5.62 5.28 21.53
N GLY A 262 -6.04 5.68 20.33
CA GLY A 262 -5.28 5.56 19.07
C GLY A 262 -6.24 5.29 17.92
N GLY A 263 -6.56 6.33 17.14
CA GLY A 263 -7.50 6.22 16.03
C GLY A 263 -6.90 5.48 14.82
N ALA A 264 -7.75 4.99 13.92
CA ALA A 264 -7.35 4.45 12.61
C ALA A 264 -6.47 5.45 11.82
N ALA A 265 -6.71 6.76 12.05
CA ALA A 265 -6.03 7.88 11.41
C ALA A 265 -4.51 7.95 11.68
N ASP A 266 -3.98 7.24 12.67
CA ASP A 266 -2.55 7.24 12.98
C ASP A 266 -1.79 6.08 12.31
N GLN A 267 -2.47 5.06 11.75
CA GLN A 267 -1.81 3.80 11.39
C GLN A 267 -2.05 3.26 9.96
N VAL A 268 -2.88 3.89 9.14
CA VAL A 268 -2.82 3.63 7.68
C VAL A 268 -1.40 3.98 7.19
N PRO A 269 -0.71 3.11 6.42
CA PRO A 269 0.64 3.41 5.94
C PRO A 269 0.68 4.78 5.27
N ILE A 270 1.68 5.60 5.60
CA ILE A 270 1.82 7.01 5.16
C ILE A 270 1.67 7.13 3.63
N LEU A 271 2.16 6.13 2.89
CA LEU A 271 2.01 5.98 1.44
C LEU A 271 0.57 6.17 0.93
N TRP A 272 -0.44 5.76 1.71
CA TRP A 272 -1.85 5.86 1.33
C TRP A 272 -2.60 7.02 2.02
N LYS A 273 -2.08 7.55 3.13
CA LYS A 273 -2.66 8.74 3.80
C LYS A 273 -2.45 10.03 3.02
N ASP A 274 -1.26 10.21 2.44
CA ASP A 274 -0.95 11.38 1.63
C ASP A 274 -1.80 11.43 0.36
N GLN A 275 -2.08 10.26 -0.24
CA GLN A 275 -2.95 10.14 -1.41
C GLN A 275 -4.43 10.42 -1.09
N ALA A 276 -4.94 10.00 0.07
CA ALA A 276 -6.30 10.34 0.54
C ALA A 276 -6.47 11.86 0.81
N HIS A 277 -5.42 12.51 1.34
CA HIS A 277 -5.38 13.97 1.49
C HIS A 277 -5.38 14.70 0.14
N HIS A 278 -4.61 14.21 -0.83
CA HIS A 278 -4.64 14.73 -2.21
C HIS A 278 -6.01 14.55 -2.88
N LYS A 279 -6.73 13.45 -2.61
CA LYS A 279 -8.10 13.24 -3.10
C LYS A 279 -9.09 14.26 -2.53
N THR A 280 -8.97 14.58 -1.24
CA THR A 280 -9.79 15.61 -0.59
C THR A 280 -9.49 16.99 -1.19
N GLN A 281 -8.21 17.34 -1.35
CA GLN A 281 -7.80 18.61 -1.94
C GLN A 281 -8.18 18.74 -3.42
N TYR A 282 -8.02 17.67 -4.22
CA TYR A 282 -8.37 17.65 -5.65
C TYR A 282 -9.89 17.72 -5.87
N LEU A 283 -10.68 16.99 -5.08
CA LEU A 283 -12.15 17.07 -5.14
C LEU A 283 -12.65 18.44 -4.69
N VAL A 284 -12.05 19.03 -3.66
CA VAL A 284 -12.33 20.42 -3.23
C VAL A 284 -11.94 21.41 -4.32
N HIS A 285 -10.79 21.24 -4.97
CA HIS A 285 -10.33 22.13 -6.04
C HIS A 285 -11.23 22.04 -7.29
N ARG A 286 -11.59 20.83 -7.71
CA ARG A 286 -12.50 20.60 -8.86
C ARG A 286 -13.92 21.09 -8.60
N LYS A 287 -14.44 20.90 -7.38
CA LYS A 287 -15.74 21.44 -6.95
C LYS A 287 -15.72 22.97 -6.92
N THR A 288 -14.63 23.56 -6.44
CA THR A 288 -14.42 25.02 -6.45
C THR A 288 -14.35 25.58 -7.87
N GLN A 289 -13.64 24.92 -8.80
CA GLN A 289 -13.59 25.32 -10.20
C GLN A 289 -14.94 25.22 -10.90
N LEU A 290 -15.72 24.17 -10.63
CA LEU A 290 -17.08 24.02 -11.17
C LEU A 290 -18.03 25.10 -10.63
N LEU A 291 -17.94 25.43 -9.34
CA LEU A 291 -18.73 26.52 -8.74
C LEU A 291 -18.34 27.89 -9.30
N CYS A 292 -17.05 28.13 -9.57
CA CYS A 292 -16.60 29.38 -10.20
C CYS A 292 -17.07 29.49 -11.66
N ARG A 293 -17.21 28.37 -12.39
CA ARG A 293 -17.75 28.36 -13.76
C ARG A 293 -19.27 28.46 -13.84
N MET A 294 -19.97 28.20 -12.73
CA MET A 294 -21.42 28.33 -12.64
C MET A 294 -21.88 29.68 -12.08
N GLN A 295 -20.97 30.61 -11.77
CA GLN A 295 -21.38 31.97 -11.46
C GLN A 295 -21.89 32.63 -12.76
N PRO A 296 -23.16 33.07 -12.81
CA PRO A 296 -23.68 33.77 -13.97
C PRO A 296 -22.87 35.05 -14.17
N THR A 297 -22.30 35.21 -15.35
CA THR A 297 -21.67 36.45 -15.79
C THR A 297 -22.73 37.54 -15.73
N LEU A 298 -22.74 38.32 -14.65
CA LEU A 298 -23.51 39.55 -14.58
C LEU A 298 -22.88 40.50 -15.58
N LEU A 299 -23.44 40.52 -16.79
CA LEU A 299 -23.12 41.52 -17.80
C LEU A 299 -23.41 42.90 -17.20
N PRO A 300 -22.46 43.85 -17.28
CA PRO A 300 -22.69 45.20 -16.79
C PRO A 300 -23.79 45.85 -17.63
N SER A 301 -24.86 46.25 -16.98
CA SER A 301 -25.93 47.06 -17.57
C SER A 301 -25.35 48.40 -18.01
N SER A 302 -25.26 48.61 -19.32
CA SER A 302 -24.87 49.88 -19.91
C SER A 302 -25.99 50.91 -19.75
N SER A 303 -25.86 51.76 -18.75
CA SER A 303 -26.64 52.99 -18.62
C SER A 303 -25.70 54.15 -18.30
N GLU A 304 -25.33 54.93 -19.32
CA GLU A 304 -24.82 56.31 -19.21
C GLU A 304 -24.84 56.91 -20.63
N SER A 305 -25.92 57.60 -21.01
CA SER A 305 -26.14 59.05 -20.86
C SER A 305 -25.09 59.89 -21.60
N LYS A 306 -25.41 60.24 -22.85
CA LYS A 306 -24.73 61.32 -23.60
C LYS A 306 -25.47 62.63 -23.32
N THR A 307 -24.87 63.47 -22.50
CA THR A 307 -25.05 64.93 -22.52
C THR A 307 -23.70 65.54 -22.78
N LEU A 308 -23.52 66.15 -23.96
CA LEU A 308 -22.41 67.03 -24.28
C LEU A 308 -22.99 68.35 -24.80
N SER A 309 -23.04 69.31 -23.89
CA SER A 309 -23.22 70.74 -24.15
C SER A 309 -21.90 71.34 -24.62
N GLY A 310 -21.99 72.34 -25.50
CA GLY A 310 -20.92 72.86 -26.35
C GLY A 310 -19.86 73.76 -25.70
N LEU A 311 -18.86 74.07 -26.54
CA LEU A 311 -18.06 75.30 -26.72
C LEU A 311 -16.91 74.87 -27.66
N VAL A 312 -16.83 75.26 -28.94
CA VAL A 312 -16.82 76.59 -29.57
C VAL A 312 -17.61 76.59 -30.88
#